data_AF-A0A420VDW7-F1
#
_entry.id   AF-A0A420VDW7-F1
#
_cell.length_a   1.000
_cell.length_b   1.000
_cell.length_c   1.000
_cell.angle_alpha   90.00
_cell.angle_beta   90.00
_cell.angle_gamma   90.00
#
_symmetry.space_group_name_H-M   'P 1'
#
loop_
_entity.id
_entity.type
_entity.pdbx_description
1 polymer ?
#
loop_
_entity_poly.entity_id
_entity_poly.type
_entity_poly.pdbx_seq_one_letter_code
_entity_poly.pdbx_strand_id
1 'polypeptide(L)'
;MCMYNKRNMGFLLAEMKKGQHPYLKDAIKYLNEAENNLDDDWVLKMAKLHLDHAIPQLAKRDRAGWRRELLLNYYLNLELAHYKKKDESYTKWTVFRAVAKENGWENILSFMDKIDQYFTSQEDTDHVETEITAEHVNKIKLQYAEEILPFIREHLQPVDRYQAELRLKQRLDLLQKKVVDRQIASFDDWLKEKRTASGLSLQQLAERTGYSAAYIYRIEKGTRKNPSPKVVTKIVQALGYDPEIIVPMFFSDDIDIEEPDGGGLELLDWLKFATYTVAGKTVSEEKKKILSEIVRLITEKDVLRGEKMTELKRKIREFQK
;
A
#
# COMPACT_ATOMS: atom_id res chain seq x y z
N MET A 1 8.16 -1.86 16.15
CA MET A 1 6.84 -2.01 16.81
C MET A 1 6.00 -0.76 16.49
N CYS A 2 4.97 -0.91 15.66
CA CYS A 2 4.29 0.20 14.97
C CYS A 2 3.69 1.23 15.95
N MET A 3 4.28 2.43 16.03
CA MET A 3 3.80 3.53 16.88
C MET A 3 2.36 3.97 16.56
N TYR A 4 1.89 3.68 15.34
CA TYR A 4 0.57 4.01 14.83
C TYR A 4 -0.57 3.31 15.59
N ASN A 5 -0.34 2.08 16.03
CA ASN A 5 -1.34 1.35 16.81
C ASN A 5 -1.46 1.89 18.24
N LYS A 6 -0.38 2.37 18.87
CA LYS A 6 -0.42 2.79 20.28
C LYS A 6 -1.31 4.02 20.52
N ARG A 7 -1.28 5.01 19.61
CA ARG A 7 -2.09 6.23 19.74
C ARG A 7 -3.58 5.96 19.53
N ASN A 8 -3.92 5.24 18.46
CA ASN A 8 -5.32 4.89 18.15
C ASN A 8 -5.89 3.88 19.15
N MET A 9 -5.07 2.94 19.63
CA MET A 9 -5.44 2.05 20.72
C MET A 9 -5.68 2.83 22.02
N GLY A 10 -4.87 3.86 22.30
CA GLY A 10 -5.07 4.77 23.44
C GLY A 10 -6.44 5.46 23.43
N PHE A 11 -6.92 5.90 22.26
CA PHE A 11 -8.26 6.47 22.10
C PHE A 11 -9.36 5.44 22.37
N LEU A 12 -9.26 4.24 21.79
CA LEU A 12 -10.22 3.16 22.00
C LEU A 12 -10.29 2.74 23.48
N LEU A 13 -9.13 2.62 24.13
CA LEU A 13 -9.03 2.32 25.57
C LEU A 13 -9.68 3.42 26.42
N ALA A 14 -9.52 4.69 26.04
CA ALA A 14 -10.16 5.80 26.75
C ALA A 14 -11.69 5.80 26.60
N GLU A 15 -12.21 5.45 25.42
CA GLU A 15 -13.66 5.26 25.20
C GLU A 15 -14.21 4.11 26.04
N MET A 16 -13.49 3.00 26.12
CA MET A 16 -13.90 1.85 26.94
C MET A 16 -13.87 2.13 28.44
N LYS A 17 -12.90 2.93 28.92
CA LYS A 17 -12.91 3.42 30.31
C LYS A 17 -14.15 4.27 30.64
N LYS A 18 -14.78 4.88 29.63
CA LYS A 18 -16.05 5.62 29.76
C LYS A 18 -17.28 4.71 29.61
N GLY A 19 -17.11 3.38 29.61
CA GLY A 19 -18.18 2.40 29.48
C GLY A 19 -18.68 2.18 28.05
N GLN A 20 -18.01 2.73 27.03
CA GLN A 20 -18.36 2.50 25.64
C GLN A 20 -17.83 1.13 25.17
N HIS A 21 -18.53 0.50 24.23
CA HIS A 21 -18.14 -0.79 23.63
C HIS A 21 -17.80 -1.92 24.64
N PRO A 22 -18.69 -2.27 25.59
CA PRO A 22 -18.41 -3.27 26.62
C PRO A 22 -18.06 -4.65 26.06
N TYR A 23 -18.55 -4.99 24.87
CA TYR A 23 -18.26 -6.24 24.14
C TYR A 23 -16.80 -6.34 23.64
N LEU A 24 -16.01 -5.26 23.66
CA LEU A 24 -14.58 -5.28 23.32
C LEU A 24 -13.68 -5.64 24.50
N LYS A 25 -14.22 -5.71 25.73
CA LYS A 25 -13.43 -5.86 26.96
C LYS A 25 -12.50 -7.07 26.92
N ASP A 26 -13.04 -8.23 26.59
CA ASP A 26 -12.25 -9.47 26.58
C ASP A 26 -11.30 -9.52 25.38
N ALA A 27 -11.74 -9.04 24.21
CA ALA A 27 -10.89 -8.95 23.03
C ALA A 27 -9.63 -8.11 23.30
N ILE A 28 -9.79 -6.93 23.91
CA ILE A 28 -8.65 -6.06 24.25
C ILE A 28 -7.80 -6.68 25.36
N LYS A 29 -8.42 -7.30 26.37
CA LYS A 29 -7.68 -7.99 27.43
C LYS A 29 -6.71 -9.02 26.82
N TYR A 30 -7.22 -9.93 25.99
CA TYR A 30 -6.40 -10.99 25.40
C TYR A 30 -5.41 -10.47 24.34
N LEU A 31 -5.74 -9.39 23.62
CA LEU A 31 -4.77 -8.73 22.74
C LEU A 31 -3.58 -8.15 23.51
N ASN A 32 -3.83 -7.49 24.65
CA ASN A 32 -2.75 -6.98 25.50
C ASN A 32 -1.95 -8.13 26.15
N GLU A 33 -2.61 -9.21 26.57
CA GLU A 33 -1.92 -10.40 27.08
C GLU A 33 -1.04 -11.04 25.98
N ALA A 34 -1.52 -11.13 24.74
CA ALA A 34 -0.76 -11.64 23.61
C ALA A 34 0.46 -10.77 23.27
N GLU A 35 0.33 -9.44 23.35
CA GLU A 35 1.47 -8.52 23.16
C GLU A 35 2.59 -8.76 24.20
N ASN A 36 2.23 -9.09 25.44
CA ASN A 36 3.19 -9.35 26.51
C ASN A 36 3.73 -10.79 26.48
N ASN A 37 2.94 -11.74 25.97
CA ASN A 37 3.25 -13.17 25.98
C ASN A 37 3.23 -13.74 24.56
N LEU A 38 4.14 -13.25 23.70
CA LEU A 38 4.21 -13.66 22.29
C LEU A 38 4.53 -15.14 22.06
N ASP A 39 4.89 -15.94 23.06
CA ASP A 39 5.11 -17.40 22.91
C ASP A 39 3.84 -18.22 23.16
N ASP A 40 2.79 -17.60 23.68
CA ASP A 40 1.62 -18.31 24.16
C ASP A 40 0.56 -18.45 23.05
N ASP A 41 0.56 -19.60 22.39
CA ASP A 41 -0.42 -19.99 21.36
C ASP A 41 -1.86 -19.86 21.88
N TRP A 42 -2.11 -20.18 23.16
CA TRP A 42 -3.45 -20.16 23.73
C TRP A 42 -3.96 -18.73 23.87
N VAL A 43 -3.13 -17.83 24.39
CA VAL A 43 -3.50 -16.41 24.53
C VAL A 43 -3.79 -15.79 23.16
N LEU A 44 -3.00 -16.11 22.14
CA LEU A 44 -3.25 -15.65 20.77
C LEU A 44 -4.58 -16.18 20.22
N LYS A 45 -4.86 -17.47 20.41
CA LYS A 45 -6.15 -18.09 20.02
C LYS A 45 -7.34 -17.47 20.75
N MET A 46 -7.19 -17.13 22.03
CA MET A 46 -8.22 -16.43 22.81
C MET A 46 -8.45 -15.00 22.27
N ALA A 47 -7.37 -14.27 21.93
CA ALA A 47 -7.50 -12.95 21.34
C ALA A 47 -8.30 -13.00 20.02
N LYS A 48 -8.00 -13.98 19.16
CA LYS A 48 -8.74 -14.24 17.92
C LYS A 48 -10.21 -14.53 18.19
N LEU A 49 -10.50 -15.48 19.07
CA LEU A 49 -11.85 -15.92 19.42
C LEU A 49 -12.72 -14.73 19.89
N HIS A 50 -12.19 -13.92 20.80
CA HIS A 50 -12.93 -12.77 21.31
C HIS A 50 -13.10 -11.66 20.26
N LEU A 51 -12.14 -11.49 19.35
CA LEU A 51 -12.30 -10.59 18.21
C LEU A 51 -13.40 -11.08 17.27
N ASP A 52 -13.45 -12.37 16.93
CA ASP A 52 -14.49 -12.93 16.06
C ASP A 52 -15.90 -12.67 16.62
N HIS A 53 -16.08 -12.69 17.94
CA HIS A 53 -17.34 -12.33 18.58
C HIS A 53 -17.64 -10.83 18.61
N ALA A 54 -16.60 -10.00 18.72
CA ALA A 54 -16.75 -8.56 18.92
C ALA A 54 -16.87 -7.76 17.61
N ILE A 55 -16.19 -8.19 16.54
CA ILE A 55 -16.18 -7.49 15.25
C ILE A 55 -17.58 -7.34 14.63
N PRO A 56 -18.46 -8.36 14.62
CA PRO A 56 -19.82 -8.21 14.10
C PRO A 56 -20.65 -7.17 14.87
N GLN A 57 -20.42 -7.03 16.18
CA GLN A 57 -21.10 -6.04 17.02
C GLN A 57 -20.56 -4.63 16.75
N LEU A 58 -19.25 -4.52 16.51
CA LEU A 58 -18.60 -3.27 16.14
C LEU A 58 -19.08 -2.76 14.78
N ALA A 59 -19.22 -3.63 13.77
CA ALA A 59 -19.70 -3.28 12.45
C ALA A 59 -21.12 -2.66 12.45
N LYS A 60 -21.98 -3.04 13.40
CA LYS A 60 -23.33 -2.47 13.56
C LYS A 60 -23.33 -1.04 14.11
N ARG A 61 -22.25 -0.63 14.81
CA ARG A 61 -22.20 0.61 15.60
C ARG A 61 -21.14 1.61 15.13
N ASP A 62 -20.09 1.13 14.47
CA ASP A 62 -18.97 1.93 13.98
C ASP A 62 -19.16 2.29 12.49
N ARG A 63 -19.76 3.46 12.23
CA ARG A 63 -20.06 3.91 10.86
C ARG A 63 -18.81 4.13 9.99
N ALA A 64 -17.66 4.37 10.61
CA ALA A 64 -16.42 4.71 9.92
C ALA A 64 -15.48 3.49 9.73
N GLY A 65 -15.77 2.34 10.35
CA GLY A 65 -15.02 1.09 10.18
C GLY A 65 -13.59 1.06 10.72
N TRP A 66 -13.00 2.21 11.07
CA TRP A 66 -11.60 2.30 11.48
C TRP A 66 -11.28 1.51 12.76
N ARG A 67 -12.23 1.36 13.72
CA ARG A 67 -11.97 0.57 14.94
C ARG A 67 -11.85 -0.91 14.63
N ARG A 68 -12.70 -1.40 13.71
CA ARG A 68 -12.64 -2.77 13.22
C ARG A 68 -11.30 -3.03 12.57
N GLU A 69 -10.90 -2.17 11.64
CA GLU A 69 -9.64 -2.30 10.93
C GLU A 69 -8.42 -2.21 11.86
N LEU A 70 -8.45 -1.29 12.83
CA LEU A 70 -7.40 -1.17 13.84
C LEU A 70 -7.20 -2.47 14.61
N LEU A 71 -8.28 -3.04 15.17
CA LEU A 71 -8.21 -4.25 16.00
C LEU A 71 -7.76 -5.47 15.20
N LEU A 72 -8.28 -5.63 13.98
CA LEU A 72 -7.92 -6.71 13.09
C LEU A 72 -6.44 -6.61 12.68
N ASN A 73 -5.96 -5.43 12.27
CA ASN A 73 -4.56 -5.24 11.94
C ASN A 73 -3.64 -5.41 13.14
N TYR A 74 -4.08 -4.99 14.33
CA TYR A 74 -3.31 -5.21 15.55
C TYR A 74 -3.15 -6.70 15.85
N TYR A 75 -4.23 -7.49 15.77
CA TYR A 75 -4.16 -8.95 15.89
C TYR A 75 -3.21 -9.57 14.85
N LEU A 76 -3.33 -9.21 13.57
CA LEU A 76 -2.45 -9.78 12.52
C LEU A 76 -0.97 -9.46 12.73
N ASN A 77 -0.66 -8.32 13.35
CA ASN A 77 0.72 -7.98 13.72
C ASN A 77 1.22 -8.80 14.91
N LEU A 78 0.35 -9.06 15.89
CA LEU A 78 0.68 -9.95 17.02
C LEU A 78 0.87 -11.39 16.55
N GLU A 79 0.01 -11.89 15.65
CA GLU A 79 0.14 -13.20 15.04
C GLU A 79 1.46 -13.31 14.27
N LEU A 80 1.80 -12.32 13.44
CA LEU A 80 3.11 -12.30 12.78
C LEU A 80 4.27 -12.31 13.78
N ALA A 81 4.20 -11.49 14.84
CA ALA A 81 5.24 -11.43 15.85
C ALA A 81 5.39 -12.76 16.62
N HIS A 82 4.28 -13.44 16.88
CA HIS A 82 4.24 -14.77 17.47
C HIS A 82 4.97 -15.81 16.61
N TYR A 83 4.65 -15.88 15.32
CA TYR A 83 5.35 -16.78 14.39
C TYR A 83 6.83 -16.41 14.22
N LYS A 84 7.14 -15.11 14.11
CA LYS A 84 8.53 -14.63 14.00
C LYS A 84 9.41 -14.97 15.20
N LYS A 85 8.80 -15.13 16.37
CA LYS A 85 9.51 -15.53 17.58
C LYS A 85 9.93 -17.02 17.55
N LYS A 86 9.16 -17.85 16.85
CA LYS A 86 9.51 -19.25 16.58
C LYS A 86 10.56 -19.36 15.46
N ASP A 87 10.43 -18.54 14.42
CA ASP A 87 11.37 -18.47 13.29
C ASP A 87 11.28 -17.10 12.60
N GLU A 88 12.38 -16.36 12.55
CA GLU A 88 12.40 -14.98 12.04
C GLU A 88 12.08 -14.88 10.52
N SER A 89 12.19 -15.99 9.78
CA SER A 89 11.91 -16.06 8.34
C SER A 89 10.42 -15.92 7.99
N TYR A 90 9.52 -16.05 8.98
CA TYR A 90 8.09 -15.91 8.74
C TYR A 90 7.72 -14.53 8.19
N THR A 91 7.11 -14.52 7.01
CA THR A 91 6.51 -13.35 6.39
C THR A 91 5.00 -13.34 6.63
N LYS A 92 4.36 -12.20 6.37
CA LYS A 92 2.89 -12.09 6.39
C LYS A 92 2.20 -13.13 5.50
N TRP A 93 2.83 -13.52 4.39
CA TRP A 93 2.32 -14.51 3.46
C TRP A 93 2.50 -15.94 3.97
N THR A 94 3.67 -16.28 4.51
CA THR A 94 3.92 -17.63 5.05
C THR A 94 3.14 -17.89 6.35
N VAL A 95 2.91 -16.87 7.17
CA VAL A 95 1.98 -16.95 8.31
C VAL A 95 0.56 -17.25 7.84
N PHE A 96 0.05 -16.51 6.84
CA PHE A 96 -1.29 -16.78 6.30
C PHE A 96 -1.41 -18.21 5.73
N ARG A 97 -0.37 -18.70 5.05
CA ARG A 97 -0.30 -20.09 4.58
C ARG A 97 -0.34 -21.10 5.73
N ALA A 98 0.39 -20.85 6.82
CA ALA A 98 0.39 -21.69 8.00
C ALA A 98 -1.00 -21.74 8.67
N VAL A 99 -1.66 -20.59 8.81
CA VAL A 99 -3.02 -20.49 9.34
C VAL A 99 -4.00 -21.25 8.44
N ALA A 100 -3.93 -21.08 7.12
CA ALA A 100 -4.78 -21.80 6.17
C ALA A 100 -4.59 -23.33 6.27
N LYS A 101 -3.36 -23.79 6.48
CA LYS A 101 -3.04 -25.21 6.70
C LYS A 101 -3.58 -25.75 8.02
N GLU A 102 -3.42 -25.01 9.12
CA GLU A 102 -3.96 -25.40 10.44
C GLU A 102 -5.49 -25.54 10.40
N ASN A 103 -6.17 -24.68 9.63
CA ASN A 103 -7.63 -24.67 9.51
C ASN A 103 -8.18 -25.52 8.35
N GLY A 104 -7.32 -26.19 7.57
CA GLY A 104 -7.73 -27.07 6.47
C GLY A 104 -8.42 -26.35 5.29
N TRP A 105 -8.01 -25.12 4.97
CA TRP A 105 -8.61 -24.36 3.86
C TRP A 105 -8.00 -24.73 2.50
N GLU A 106 -8.23 -25.95 2.05
CA GLU A 106 -7.62 -26.50 0.82
C GLU A 106 -7.88 -25.64 -0.42
N ASN A 107 -9.08 -25.08 -0.56
CA ASN A 107 -9.41 -24.19 -1.68
C ASN A 107 -8.53 -22.92 -1.70
N ILE A 108 -8.25 -22.36 -0.52
CA ILE A 108 -7.39 -21.18 -0.38
C ILE A 108 -5.93 -21.57 -0.63
N LEU A 109 -5.46 -22.69 -0.08
CA LEU A 109 -4.09 -23.18 -0.29
C LEU A 109 -3.81 -23.46 -1.77
N SER A 110 -4.70 -24.17 -2.45
CA SER A 110 -4.59 -24.43 -3.88
C SER A 110 -4.54 -23.13 -4.71
N PHE A 111 -5.33 -22.13 -4.33
CA PHE A 111 -5.30 -20.83 -4.96
C PHE A 111 -4.00 -20.05 -4.68
N MET A 112 -3.47 -20.13 -3.45
CA MET A 112 -2.18 -19.55 -3.09
C MET A 112 -1.04 -20.17 -3.91
N ASP A 113 -1.04 -21.50 -4.09
CA ASP A 113 -0.03 -22.20 -4.90
C ASP A 113 -0.05 -21.77 -6.36
N LYS A 114 -1.24 -21.64 -6.95
CA LYS A 114 -1.40 -21.09 -8.31
C LYS A 114 -0.81 -19.69 -8.43
N ILE A 115 -1.02 -18.83 -7.44
CA ILE A 115 -0.44 -17.49 -7.43
C ILE A 115 1.08 -17.56 -7.31
N ASP A 116 1.60 -18.38 -6.38
CA ASP A 116 3.03 -18.44 -6.10
C ASP A 116 3.85 -18.98 -7.28
N GLN A 117 3.28 -19.82 -8.15
CA GLN A 117 3.92 -20.25 -9.41
C GLN A 117 4.42 -19.08 -10.27
N TYR A 118 3.76 -17.91 -10.21
CA TYR A 118 4.17 -16.71 -10.93
C TYR A 118 5.25 -15.87 -10.23
N PHE A 119 5.64 -16.25 -9.01
CA PHE A 119 6.69 -15.58 -8.24
C PHE A 119 7.97 -16.42 -8.10
N THR A 120 7.91 -17.74 -8.31
CA THR A 120 9.04 -18.67 -8.07
C THR A 120 10.08 -18.74 -9.21
N SER A 121 10.03 -17.87 -10.22
CA SER A 121 10.87 -17.96 -11.43
C SER A 121 12.08 -17.02 -11.45
N GLN A 122 12.92 -17.00 -10.41
CA GLN A 122 14.15 -16.20 -10.45
C GLN A 122 15.47 -16.88 -10.08
N GLU A 123 15.51 -18.17 -9.70
CA GLU A 123 16.79 -18.73 -9.21
C GLU A 123 17.31 -20.04 -9.83
N ASP A 124 16.65 -20.68 -10.80
CA ASP A 124 17.30 -21.84 -11.44
C ASP A 124 16.90 -22.12 -12.89
N THR A 125 17.92 -22.10 -13.74
CA THR A 125 18.17 -22.89 -14.96
C THR A 125 17.03 -23.20 -15.96
N ASP A 126 17.20 -22.68 -17.19
CA ASP A 126 16.88 -23.29 -18.50
C ASP A 126 15.44 -23.70 -18.88
N HIS A 127 14.40 -23.28 -18.16
CA HIS A 127 13.02 -23.58 -18.57
C HIS A 127 12.15 -22.34 -18.81
N VAL A 128 11.63 -22.30 -20.05
CA VAL A 128 10.54 -21.47 -20.60
C VAL A 128 9.91 -20.56 -19.56
N GLU A 129 10.31 -19.28 -19.56
CA GLU A 129 9.57 -18.24 -18.86
C GLU A 129 8.11 -18.35 -19.26
N THR A 130 7.26 -18.80 -18.34
CA THR A 130 5.82 -18.75 -18.56
C THR A 130 5.47 -17.28 -18.49
N GLU A 131 5.46 -16.61 -19.64
CA GLU A 131 5.20 -15.18 -19.71
C GLU A 131 3.89 -14.85 -18.98
N ILE A 132 4.00 -14.02 -17.94
CA ILE A 132 2.83 -13.57 -17.18
C ILE A 132 2.12 -12.55 -18.06
N THR A 133 1.03 -12.96 -18.71
CA THR A 133 0.21 -12.10 -19.56
C THR A 133 -0.91 -11.45 -18.74
N ALA A 134 -1.48 -10.35 -19.26
CA ALA A 134 -2.69 -9.74 -18.69
C ALA A 134 -3.88 -10.72 -18.67
N GLU A 135 -3.94 -11.63 -19.64
CA GLU A 135 -4.97 -12.68 -19.69
C GLU A 135 -4.82 -13.67 -18.53
N HIS A 136 -3.59 -14.09 -18.21
CA HIS A 136 -3.33 -14.94 -17.04
C HIS A 136 -3.77 -14.25 -15.73
N VAL A 137 -3.41 -12.98 -15.53
CA VAL A 137 -3.82 -12.22 -14.33
C VAL A 137 -5.34 -12.04 -14.25
N ASN A 138 -6.00 -11.75 -15.37
CA ASN A 138 -7.46 -11.64 -15.42
C ASN A 138 -8.14 -12.95 -15.05
N LYS A 139 -7.64 -14.09 -15.55
CA LYS A 139 -8.16 -15.41 -15.19
C LYS A 139 -8.04 -15.69 -13.68
N ILE A 140 -6.91 -15.35 -13.07
CA ILE A 140 -6.71 -15.52 -11.62
C ILE A 140 -7.66 -14.61 -10.83
N LYS A 141 -7.85 -13.36 -11.28
CA LYS A 141 -8.79 -12.42 -10.64
C LYS A 141 -10.24 -12.88 -10.74
N LEU A 142 -10.65 -13.44 -11.88
CA LEU A 142 -11.98 -14.03 -12.06
C LEU A 142 -12.17 -15.21 -11.10
N GLN A 143 -11.20 -16.14 -11.04
CA GLN A 143 -11.27 -17.26 -10.11
C GLN A 143 -11.35 -16.79 -8.65
N TYR A 144 -10.58 -15.76 -8.27
CA TYR A 144 -10.68 -15.15 -6.95
C TYR A 144 -12.10 -14.62 -6.67
N ALA A 145 -12.68 -13.89 -7.62
CA ALA A 145 -13.98 -13.25 -7.45
C ALA A 145 -15.14 -14.26 -7.41
N GLU A 146 -15.08 -15.32 -8.22
CA GLU A 146 -16.18 -16.27 -8.43
C GLU A 146 -16.13 -17.48 -7.47
N GLU A 147 -14.94 -17.93 -7.06
CA GLU A 147 -14.80 -19.13 -6.24
C GLU A 147 -14.30 -18.80 -4.82
N ILE A 148 -13.20 -18.06 -4.73
CA ILE A 148 -12.47 -17.90 -3.47
C ILE A 148 -13.14 -16.88 -2.55
N LEU A 149 -13.57 -15.75 -3.10
CA LEU A 149 -14.19 -14.67 -2.34
C LEU A 149 -15.55 -15.09 -1.73
N PRO A 150 -16.44 -15.82 -2.44
CA PRO A 150 -17.64 -16.39 -1.81
C PRO A 150 -17.29 -17.37 -0.68
N PHE A 151 -16.34 -18.29 -0.92
CA PHE A 151 -15.90 -19.24 0.11
C PHE A 151 -15.40 -18.52 1.38
N ILE A 152 -14.57 -17.49 1.23
CA ILE A 152 -14.06 -16.67 2.34
C ILE A 152 -15.22 -16.01 3.11
N ARG A 153 -16.21 -15.47 2.40
CA ARG A 153 -17.34 -14.76 3.02
C ARG A 153 -18.34 -15.69 3.71
N GLU A 154 -18.48 -16.92 3.23
CA GLU A 154 -19.44 -17.89 3.75
C GLU A 154 -18.86 -18.72 4.89
N HIS A 155 -17.59 -19.11 4.82
CA HIS A 155 -17.02 -20.12 5.71
C HIS A 155 -16.01 -19.59 6.74
N LEU A 156 -15.40 -18.42 6.52
CA LEU A 156 -14.38 -17.90 7.44
C LEU A 156 -14.98 -16.94 8.48
N GLN A 157 -14.45 -17.04 9.69
CA GLN A 157 -14.73 -16.14 10.80
C GLN A 157 -14.20 -14.72 10.53
N PRO A 158 -14.71 -13.67 11.20
CA PRO A 158 -14.38 -12.28 10.90
C PRO A 158 -12.88 -11.94 10.80
N VAL A 159 -12.04 -12.50 11.68
CA VAL A 159 -10.59 -12.28 11.66
C VAL A 159 -9.95 -12.95 10.46
N ASP A 160 -10.23 -14.24 10.25
CA ASP A 160 -9.69 -15.04 9.14
C ASP A 160 -10.14 -14.50 7.79
N ARG A 161 -11.40 -14.10 7.69
CA ARG A 161 -11.97 -13.48 6.51
C ARG A 161 -11.22 -12.21 6.15
N TYR A 162 -10.97 -11.35 7.13
CA TYR A 162 -10.20 -10.12 6.92
C TYR A 162 -8.76 -10.42 6.49
N GLN A 163 -8.10 -11.38 7.14
CA GLN A 163 -6.76 -11.80 6.77
C GLN A 163 -6.70 -12.33 5.33
N ALA A 164 -7.60 -13.24 4.96
CA ALA A 164 -7.63 -13.85 3.63
C ALA A 164 -7.90 -12.80 2.54
N GLU A 165 -8.94 -11.96 2.71
CA GLU A 165 -9.23 -10.88 1.75
C GLU A 165 -8.06 -9.92 1.60
N LEU A 166 -7.43 -9.50 2.71
CA LEU A 166 -6.30 -8.57 2.70
C LEU A 166 -5.08 -9.17 1.98
N ARG A 167 -4.69 -10.39 2.35
CA ARG A 167 -3.46 -11.02 1.84
C ARG A 167 -3.59 -11.41 0.38
N LEU A 168 -4.72 -11.99 -0.02
CA LEU A 168 -4.97 -12.35 -1.40
C LEU A 168 -5.06 -11.11 -2.29
N LYS A 169 -5.76 -10.06 -1.85
CA LYS A 169 -5.81 -8.78 -2.57
C LYS A 169 -4.41 -8.19 -2.77
N GLN A 170 -3.60 -8.10 -1.71
CA GLN A 170 -2.22 -7.61 -1.79
C GLN A 170 -1.39 -8.42 -2.80
N ARG A 171 -1.54 -9.74 -2.81
CA ARG A 171 -0.81 -10.62 -3.74
C ARG A 171 -1.28 -10.45 -5.19
N LEU A 172 -2.58 -10.29 -5.43
CA LEU A 172 -3.15 -10.03 -6.76
C LEU A 172 -2.73 -8.66 -7.32
N ASP A 173 -2.63 -7.64 -6.46
CA ASP A 173 -2.14 -6.32 -6.85
C ASP A 173 -0.67 -6.38 -7.28
N LEU A 174 0.15 -7.16 -6.58
CA LEU A 174 1.55 -7.41 -6.98
C LEU A 174 1.65 -8.13 -8.33
N LEU A 175 0.79 -9.12 -8.58
CA LEU A 175 0.73 -9.80 -9.89
C LEU A 175 0.37 -8.82 -11.01
N GLN A 176 -0.63 -7.96 -10.77
CA GLN A 176 -1.02 -6.97 -11.77
C GLN A 176 0.11 -5.98 -12.06
N LYS A 177 0.81 -5.50 -11.03
CA LYS A 177 1.97 -4.62 -11.20
C LYS A 177 3.05 -5.28 -12.07
N LYS A 178 3.43 -6.52 -11.77
CA LYS A 178 4.40 -7.28 -12.58
C LYS A 178 4.02 -7.37 -14.07
N VAL A 179 2.73 -7.48 -14.40
CA VAL A 179 2.28 -7.46 -15.80
C VAL A 179 2.35 -6.08 -16.41
N VAL A 180 1.97 -5.02 -15.68
CA VAL A 180 2.06 -3.63 -16.16
C VAL A 180 3.51 -3.25 -16.41
N ASP A 181 4.41 -3.57 -15.47
CA ASP A 181 5.84 -3.28 -15.58
C ASP A 181 6.50 -4.08 -16.72
N ARG A 182 6.02 -5.31 -17.01
CA ARG A 182 6.53 -6.13 -18.13
C ARG A 182 5.93 -5.75 -19.49
N GLN A 183 4.67 -5.32 -19.55
CA GLN A 183 4.04 -4.83 -20.79
C GLN A 183 4.58 -3.46 -21.21
N ILE A 184 5.13 -2.72 -20.26
CA ILE A 184 5.84 -1.48 -20.49
C ILE A 184 7.33 -1.81 -20.49
N ALA A 185 7.78 -2.44 -21.58
CA ALA A 185 9.19 -2.32 -21.96
C ALA A 185 9.54 -0.83 -21.92
N SER A 186 10.70 -0.50 -21.36
CA SER A 186 11.17 0.84 -20.97
C SER A 186 10.66 2.02 -21.82
N PHE A 187 10.60 3.23 -21.25
CA PHE A 187 9.96 4.40 -21.91
C PHE A 187 10.35 4.61 -23.39
N ASP A 188 11.57 4.27 -23.77
CA ASP A 188 12.05 4.25 -25.15
C ASP A 188 11.31 3.28 -26.07
N ASP A 189 11.05 2.05 -25.63
CA ASP A 189 10.26 1.05 -26.37
C ASP A 189 8.79 1.46 -26.44
N TRP A 190 8.21 1.88 -25.31
CA TRP A 190 6.84 2.41 -25.29
C TRP A 190 6.66 3.59 -26.24
N LEU A 191 7.59 4.55 -26.23
CA LEU A 191 7.55 5.72 -27.09
C LEU A 191 7.59 5.33 -28.56
N LYS A 192 8.51 4.43 -28.93
CA LYS A 192 8.66 3.97 -30.30
C LYS A 192 7.40 3.26 -30.77
N GLU A 193 6.86 2.34 -29.96
CA GLU A 193 5.64 1.59 -30.25
C GLU A 193 4.43 2.52 -30.43
N LYS A 194 4.20 3.45 -29.49
CA LYS A 194 3.03 4.34 -29.58
C LYS A 194 3.16 5.35 -30.70
N ARG A 195 4.37 5.83 -31.01
CA ARG A 195 4.59 6.71 -32.17
C ARG A 195 4.29 5.98 -33.48
N THR A 196 4.80 4.76 -33.67
CA THR A 196 4.57 3.98 -34.90
C THR A 196 3.12 3.54 -35.03
N ALA A 197 2.48 3.11 -33.94
CA ALA A 197 1.06 2.78 -33.93
C ALA A 197 0.17 3.99 -34.27
N SER A 198 0.60 5.20 -33.90
CA SER A 198 -0.07 6.46 -34.26
C SER A 198 0.26 6.96 -35.68
N GLY A 199 1.07 6.23 -36.45
CA GLY A 199 1.48 6.61 -37.81
C GLY A 199 2.35 7.87 -37.90
N LEU A 200 2.95 8.30 -36.77
CA LEU A 200 3.72 9.55 -36.72
C LEU A 200 5.18 9.32 -37.11
N SER A 201 5.72 10.20 -37.94
CA SER A 201 7.16 10.31 -38.16
C SER A 201 7.85 10.95 -36.95
N LEU A 202 9.17 10.78 -36.84
CA LEU A 202 9.98 11.45 -35.81
C LEU A 202 9.88 12.98 -35.90
N GLN A 203 9.79 13.54 -37.11
CA GLN A 203 9.60 14.98 -37.33
C GLN A 203 8.22 15.44 -36.85
N GLN A 204 7.17 14.67 -37.13
CA GLN A 204 5.82 15.02 -36.71
C GLN A 204 5.67 15.00 -35.19
N LEU A 205 6.29 14.03 -34.51
CA LEU A 205 6.29 14.02 -33.05
C LEU A 205 7.17 15.14 -32.46
N ALA A 206 8.28 15.47 -33.12
CA ALA A 206 9.14 16.60 -32.75
C ALA A 206 8.37 17.94 -32.77
N GLU A 207 7.64 18.20 -33.85
CA GLU A 207 6.80 19.39 -34.00
C GLU A 207 5.73 19.48 -32.90
N ARG A 208 5.07 18.36 -32.55
CA ARG A 208 4.03 18.33 -31.51
C ARG A 208 4.57 18.53 -30.10
N THR A 209 5.78 18.06 -29.82
CA THR A 209 6.38 18.12 -28.48
C THR A 209 7.23 19.37 -28.24
N GLY A 210 7.67 20.04 -29.31
CA GLY A 210 8.62 21.14 -29.26
C GLY A 210 10.07 20.70 -29.00
N TYR A 211 10.37 19.40 -29.13
CA TYR A 211 11.74 18.86 -29.07
C TYR A 211 12.27 18.58 -30.48
N SER A 212 13.59 18.41 -30.63
CA SER A 212 14.16 18.06 -31.93
C SER A 212 13.93 16.57 -32.26
N ALA A 213 13.77 16.24 -33.55
CA ALA A 213 13.64 14.85 -33.99
C ALA A 213 14.84 13.99 -33.57
N ALA A 214 16.04 14.56 -33.54
CA ALA A 214 17.25 13.90 -33.03
C ALA A 214 17.19 13.60 -31.52
N TYR A 215 16.52 14.45 -30.74
CA TYR A 215 16.32 14.24 -29.31
C TYR A 215 15.33 13.09 -29.05
N ILE A 216 14.20 13.07 -29.75
CA ILE A 216 13.21 11.99 -29.68
C ILE A 216 13.84 10.65 -30.11
N TYR A 217 14.59 10.65 -31.22
CA TYR A 217 15.30 9.46 -31.68
C TYR A 217 16.28 8.91 -30.63
N ARG A 218 17.00 9.78 -29.92
CA ARG A 218 17.92 9.36 -28.85
C ARG A 218 17.21 8.76 -27.64
N ILE A 219 15.99 9.23 -27.35
CA ILE A 219 15.11 8.62 -26.36
C ILE A 219 14.70 7.23 -26.86
N GLU A 220 14.08 7.10 -28.04
CA GLU A 220 13.64 5.80 -28.62
C GLU A 220 14.76 4.76 -28.80
N LYS A 221 16.03 5.19 -28.83
CA LYS A 221 17.20 4.32 -28.92
C LYS A 221 17.78 3.90 -27.56
N GLY A 222 17.20 4.33 -26.44
CA GLY A 222 17.74 4.09 -25.09
C GLY A 222 19.08 4.78 -24.81
N THR A 223 19.60 5.56 -25.76
CA THR A 223 20.89 6.27 -25.61
C THR A 223 20.82 7.46 -24.65
N ARG A 224 19.61 7.98 -24.39
CA ARG A 224 19.36 8.92 -23.31
C ARG A 224 18.60 8.19 -22.20
N LYS A 225 19.35 7.61 -21.26
CA LYS A 225 18.79 6.96 -20.07
C LYS A 225 18.09 8.01 -19.20
N ASN A 226 16.87 7.71 -18.76
CA ASN A 226 16.08 8.52 -17.83
C ASN A 226 15.76 9.96 -18.31
N PRO A 227 14.93 10.16 -19.34
CA PRO A 227 14.36 11.48 -19.63
C PRO A 227 13.63 12.01 -18.39
N SER A 228 13.62 13.32 -18.14
CA SER A 228 12.96 13.83 -16.93
C SER A 228 11.43 13.66 -17.00
N PRO A 229 10.72 13.59 -15.87
CA PRO A 229 9.26 13.49 -15.85
C PRO A 229 8.56 14.56 -16.69
N LYS A 230 9.13 15.78 -16.73
CA LYS A 230 8.64 16.89 -17.58
C LYS A 230 8.72 16.57 -19.07
N VAL A 231 9.79 15.90 -19.52
CA VAL A 231 9.99 15.50 -20.92
C VAL A 231 9.00 14.40 -21.29
N VAL A 232 8.87 13.38 -20.43
CA VAL A 232 7.91 12.27 -20.62
C VAL A 232 6.49 12.80 -20.69
N THR A 233 6.08 13.66 -19.75
CA THR A 233 4.74 14.28 -19.74
C THR A 233 4.41 14.92 -21.09
N LYS A 234 5.31 15.74 -21.64
CA LYS A 234 5.07 16.40 -22.93
C LYS A 234 4.95 15.42 -24.10
N ILE A 235 5.76 14.37 -24.11
CA ILE A 235 5.73 13.34 -25.14
C ILE A 235 4.41 12.55 -25.07
N VAL A 236 4.00 12.14 -23.86
CA VAL A 236 2.74 11.44 -23.60
C VAL A 236 1.54 12.28 -24.05
N GLN A 237 1.52 13.58 -23.71
CA GLN A 237 0.49 14.52 -24.17
C GLN A 237 0.45 14.64 -25.70
N ALA A 238 1.61 14.75 -26.35
CA ALA A 238 1.69 14.89 -27.81
C ALA A 238 1.23 13.63 -28.57
N LEU A 239 1.32 12.46 -27.93
CA LEU A 239 0.78 11.20 -28.41
C LEU A 239 -0.71 10.99 -28.07
N GLY A 240 -1.32 11.89 -27.30
CA GLY A 240 -2.74 11.85 -26.96
C GLY A 240 -3.09 10.95 -25.77
N TYR A 241 -2.11 10.59 -24.93
CA TYR A 241 -2.32 9.81 -23.72
C TYR A 241 -2.39 10.70 -22.47
N ASP A 242 -2.97 10.18 -21.40
CA ASP A 242 -3.06 10.88 -20.11
C ASP A 242 -1.74 10.74 -19.31
N PRO A 243 -1.02 11.85 -19.05
CA PRO A 243 0.22 11.82 -18.28
C PRO A 243 0.06 11.39 -16.84
N GLU A 244 -1.10 11.61 -16.23
CA GLU A 244 -1.35 11.21 -14.84
C GLU A 244 -1.36 9.68 -14.68
N ILE A 245 -1.66 8.96 -15.77
CA ILE A 245 -1.65 7.50 -15.82
C ILE A 245 -0.29 6.98 -16.23
N ILE A 246 0.27 7.52 -17.32
CA ILE A 246 1.44 6.96 -17.99
C ILE A 246 2.76 7.35 -17.33
N VAL A 247 2.92 8.60 -16.89
CA VAL A 247 4.19 9.07 -16.30
C VAL A 247 4.56 8.29 -15.03
N PRO A 248 3.64 8.04 -14.08
CA PRO A 248 3.97 7.26 -12.90
C PRO A 248 4.52 5.87 -13.22
N MET A 249 4.08 5.23 -14.31
CA MET A 249 4.51 3.88 -14.70
C MET A 249 6.02 3.78 -15.01
N PHE A 250 6.67 4.89 -15.41
CA PHE A 250 8.08 4.90 -15.83
C PHE A 250 9.05 5.51 -14.81
N PHE A 251 8.54 6.14 -13.76
CA PHE A 251 9.35 6.79 -12.72
C PHE A 251 9.08 6.20 -11.34
N SER A 252 8.40 5.04 -11.28
CA SER A 252 8.19 4.29 -10.04
C SER A 252 9.49 3.82 -9.40
N ASP A 253 10.55 3.64 -10.21
CA ASP A 253 11.82 3.01 -9.81
C ASP A 253 12.79 3.95 -9.08
N ASP A 254 12.54 5.27 -9.01
CA ASP A 254 13.29 6.18 -8.12
C ASP A 254 12.65 6.24 -6.71
N ILE A 255 11.65 5.38 -6.45
CA ILE A 255 11.25 5.03 -5.09
C ILE A 255 11.94 3.70 -4.81
N ASP A 256 13.05 3.75 -4.07
CA ASP A 256 13.47 2.62 -3.25
C ASP A 256 12.28 2.23 -2.37
N ILE A 257 11.43 1.32 -2.86
CA ILE A 257 10.46 0.63 -2.02
C ILE A 257 11.29 -0.43 -1.30
N GLU A 258 12.06 0.02 -0.30
CA GLU A 258 12.24 -0.78 0.89
C GLU A 258 10.85 -1.30 1.28
N GLU A 259 10.75 -2.61 1.54
CA GLU A 259 9.54 -3.23 2.05
C GLU A 259 8.89 -2.30 3.08
N PRO A 260 7.55 -2.09 3.07
CA PRO A 260 6.92 -1.07 3.89
C PRO A 260 7.05 -1.46 5.37
N ASP A 261 8.11 -0.98 6.00
CA ASP A 261 8.41 -0.97 7.41
C ASP A 261 7.87 0.32 8.06
N GLY A 262 6.66 0.71 7.67
CA GLY A 262 5.83 1.59 8.49
C GLY A 262 5.94 3.08 8.21
N GLY A 263 4.81 3.61 7.73
CA GLY A 263 4.27 4.95 8.01
C GLY A 263 5.28 6.07 8.30
N GLY A 264 5.69 6.78 7.25
CA GLY A 264 6.47 8.00 7.37
C GLY A 264 6.29 9.05 6.26
N LEU A 265 5.46 8.80 5.24
CA LEU A 265 5.33 9.70 4.07
C LEU A 265 3.90 10.18 3.74
N GLU A 266 2.89 9.88 4.56
CA GLU A 266 1.49 10.14 4.17
C GLU A 266 0.98 11.57 4.43
N LEU A 267 1.55 12.32 5.39
CA LEU A 267 0.99 13.63 5.77
C LEU A 267 1.51 14.79 4.91
N LEU A 268 2.80 14.81 4.55
CA LEU A 268 3.40 15.90 3.77
C LEU A 268 2.86 15.92 2.33
N ASP A 269 2.64 14.74 1.76
CA ASP A 269 2.10 14.61 0.41
C ASP A 269 0.60 14.91 0.41
N TRP A 270 -0.15 14.45 1.42
CA TRP A 270 -1.55 14.83 1.58
C TRP A 270 -1.73 16.35 1.76
N LEU A 271 -0.89 17.00 2.57
CA LEU A 271 -0.97 18.45 2.79
C LEU A 271 -0.60 19.29 1.55
N LYS A 272 0.19 18.73 0.63
CA LYS A 272 0.55 19.38 -0.63
C LYS A 272 -0.53 19.19 -1.69
N PHE A 273 -1.02 17.96 -1.86
CA PHE A 273 -1.85 17.59 -3.00
C PHE A 273 -3.36 17.61 -2.71
N ALA A 274 -3.79 17.45 -1.46
CA ALA A 274 -5.21 17.48 -1.13
C ALA A 274 -5.77 18.92 -1.05
N THR A 275 -7.06 19.05 -1.37
CA THR A 275 -7.85 20.25 -1.07
C THR A 275 -8.47 20.11 0.31
N TYR A 276 -8.22 21.07 1.20
CA TYR A 276 -8.75 21.05 2.57
C TYR A 276 -9.08 22.46 3.04
N THR A 277 -9.96 22.53 4.04
CA THR A 277 -10.41 23.79 4.64
C THR A 277 -9.92 23.92 6.07
N VAL A 278 -9.46 25.11 6.46
CA VAL A 278 -9.14 25.46 7.84
C VAL A 278 -10.08 26.59 8.25
N ALA A 279 -10.81 26.40 9.36
CA ALA A 279 -11.84 27.34 9.83
C ALA A 279 -12.88 27.70 8.75
N GLY A 280 -13.27 26.73 7.91
CA GLY A 280 -14.27 26.89 6.85
C GLY A 280 -13.76 27.59 5.58
N LYS A 281 -12.48 27.95 5.49
CA LYS A 281 -11.88 28.55 4.28
C LYS A 281 -10.90 27.57 3.62
N THR A 282 -10.96 27.45 2.30
CA THR A 282 -10.00 26.64 1.52
C THR A 282 -8.59 27.20 1.68
N VAL A 283 -7.62 26.31 1.89
CA VAL A 283 -6.23 26.69 2.13
C VAL A 283 -5.54 26.97 0.79
N SER A 284 -4.98 28.18 0.63
CA SER A 284 -4.21 28.56 -0.57
C SER A 284 -2.88 27.84 -0.65
N GLU A 285 -2.32 27.71 -1.85
CA GLU A 285 -1.01 27.05 -2.09
C GLU A 285 0.12 27.66 -1.25
N GLU A 286 0.10 28.98 -1.03
CA GLU A 286 1.04 29.66 -0.14
C GLU A 286 0.92 29.18 1.31
N LYS A 287 -0.31 29.02 1.82
CA LYS A 287 -0.56 28.50 3.17
C LYS A 287 -0.27 27.02 3.28
N LYS A 288 -0.51 26.22 2.23
CA LYS A 288 -0.12 24.81 2.17
C LYS A 288 1.39 24.65 2.29
N LYS A 289 2.16 25.49 1.59
CA LYS A 289 3.63 25.49 1.67
C LYS A 289 4.14 25.80 3.08
N ILE A 290 3.59 26.83 3.73
CA ILE A 290 3.94 27.16 5.13
C ILE A 290 3.60 25.98 6.06
N LEU A 291 2.44 25.35 5.86
CA LEU A 291 2.01 24.20 6.67
C LEU A 291 2.91 22.97 6.46
N SER A 292 3.34 22.69 5.23
CA SER A 292 4.32 21.64 4.94
C SER A 292 5.67 21.90 5.63
N GLU A 293 6.12 23.16 5.67
CA GLU A 293 7.36 23.54 6.35
C GLU A 293 7.24 23.42 7.88
N ILE A 294 6.08 23.78 8.46
CA ILE A 294 5.78 23.56 9.89
C ILE A 294 5.84 22.06 10.22
N VAL A 295 5.18 21.22 9.42
CA VAL A 295 5.14 19.77 9.65
C VAL A 295 6.54 19.16 9.51
N ARG A 296 7.30 19.56 8.47
CA ARG A 296 8.68 19.12 8.29
C ARG A 296 9.56 19.49 9.48
N LEU A 297 9.44 20.73 9.98
CA LEU A 297 10.17 21.15 11.17
C LEU A 297 9.83 20.24 12.34
N ILE A 298 8.53 20.02 12.63
CA ILE A 298 8.06 19.20 13.76
C ILE A 298 8.56 17.73 13.70
N THR A 299 8.79 17.19 12.50
CA THR A 299 9.28 15.82 12.32
C THR A 299 10.79 15.63 12.55
N GLU A 300 11.57 16.72 12.66
CA GLU A 300 13.02 16.61 12.93
C GLU A 300 13.30 16.28 14.41
N LYS A 301 14.23 15.36 14.69
CA LYS A 301 14.57 14.85 16.05
C LYS A 301 15.00 15.92 17.08
N ASP A 302 15.26 17.16 16.67
CA ASP A 302 15.86 18.24 17.48
C ASP A 302 15.03 19.55 17.54
N VAL A 303 13.72 19.49 17.26
CA VAL A 303 12.82 20.67 17.26
C VAL A 303 12.87 21.52 18.53
N LEU A 304 13.16 20.90 19.67
CA LEU A 304 13.19 21.57 20.97
C LEU A 304 14.45 22.42 21.20
N ARG A 305 15.41 22.45 20.25
CA ARG A 305 16.58 23.35 20.32
C ARG A 305 16.21 24.78 19.93
N GLY A 306 16.79 25.76 20.62
CA GLY A 306 16.33 27.16 20.66
C GLY A 306 16.14 27.86 19.31
N GLU A 307 17.04 27.64 18.35
CA GLU A 307 16.95 28.26 17.02
C GLU A 307 15.78 27.70 16.19
N LYS A 308 15.59 26.37 16.20
CA LYS A 308 14.50 25.70 15.47
C LYS A 308 13.13 25.98 16.08
N MET A 309 13.05 26.11 17.41
CA MET A 309 11.84 26.52 18.11
C MET A 309 11.44 27.96 17.76
N THR A 310 12.41 28.85 17.59
CA THR A 310 12.17 30.25 17.19
C THR A 310 11.63 30.33 15.76
N GLU A 311 12.22 29.54 14.86
CA GLU A 311 11.78 29.43 13.46
C GLU A 311 10.38 28.80 13.34
N LEU A 312 10.09 27.76 14.14
CA LEU A 312 8.76 27.16 14.21
C LEU A 312 7.70 28.16 14.67
N LYS A 313 7.99 28.94 15.74
CA LYS A 313 7.09 29.98 16.24
C LYS A 313 6.84 31.08 15.19
N ARG A 314 7.85 31.44 14.39
CA ARG A 314 7.72 32.39 13.28
C ARG A 314 6.77 31.88 12.21
N LYS A 315 6.97 30.65 11.72
CA LYS A 315 6.12 30.05 10.68
C LYS A 315 4.68 29.81 11.13
N ILE A 316 4.46 29.44 12.39
CA ILE A 316 3.11 29.32 12.95
C ILE A 316 2.38 30.67 12.92
N ARG A 317 3.05 31.78 13.25
CA ARG A 317 2.47 33.12 13.16
C ARG A 317 2.19 33.56 11.72
N GLU A 318 3.03 33.14 10.76
CA GLU A 318 2.81 33.41 9.34
C GLU A 318 1.60 32.66 8.79
N PHE A 319 1.36 31.43 9.22
CA PHE A 319 0.17 30.67 8.82
C PHE A 319 -1.15 31.27 9.34
N GLN A 320 -1.10 31.88 10.53
CA GLN A 320 -2.26 32.48 11.20
C GLN A 320 -2.69 33.84 10.63
N LYS A 321 -1.82 34.52 9.87
CA LYS A 321 -2.15 35.76 9.16
C LYS A 321 -2.98 35.49 7.91
#